data_AF-E3RLJ5-F1
#
_entry.id   AF-E3RLJ5-F1
#
_cell.length_a   1.000
_cell.length_b   1.000
_cell.length_c   1.000
_cell.angle_alpha   90.00
_cell.angle_beta   90.00
_cell.angle_gamma   90.00
#
_symmetry.space_group_name_H-M   'P 1'
#
loop_
_entity.id
_entity.type
_entity.pdbx_description
1 polymer ?
#
loop_
_entity_poly.entity_id
_entity_poly.type
_entity_poly.pdbx_seq_one_letter_code
_entity_poly.pdbx_strand_id
1 'polypeptide(L)'
;MIDFPRSLRLWHLHGQCREQEERAQRATLGWLHQCHRLTSLKECARTSFFAQQSLDLNELFLNDVKNKLLRKCVKEVVRVQRALVRFEKETEAAVEKEKKFDAEWRSEMRKHREGN
;
A
#
# COMPACT_ATOMS: atom_id res chain seq x y z
N MET A 1 -23.42 -3.88 -39.37
CA MET A 1 -22.68 -4.80 -38.49
C MET A 1 -22.57 -4.14 -37.14
N ILE A 2 -23.03 -4.80 -36.08
CA ILE A 2 -22.97 -4.22 -34.73
C ILE A 2 -21.56 -4.47 -34.17
N ASP A 3 -20.87 -3.42 -33.74
CA ASP A 3 -19.53 -3.39 -33.12
C ASP A 3 -19.46 -4.09 -31.74
N PHE A 4 -19.93 -5.33 -31.66
CA PHE A 4 -19.96 -6.15 -30.45
C PHE A 4 -18.61 -6.44 -29.76
N PRO A 5 -17.43 -6.48 -30.44
CA PRO A 5 -16.17 -6.81 -29.76
C PRO A 5 -15.57 -5.66 -28.93
N ARG A 6 -15.91 -4.40 -29.25
CA ARG A 6 -15.32 -3.21 -28.61
C ARG A 6 -16.08 -2.81 -27.35
N SER A 7 -17.42 -2.85 -27.40
CA SER A 7 -18.28 -2.57 -26.25
C SER A 7 -18.11 -3.62 -25.14
N LEU A 8 -17.98 -4.91 -25.49
CA LEU A 8 -17.68 -5.97 -24.53
C LEU A 8 -16.29 -5.82 -23.88
N ARG A 9 -15.28 -5.41 -24.66
CA ARG A 9 -13.94 -5.11 -24.13
C ARG A 9 -13.96 -3.93 -23.17
N LEU A 10 -14.63 -2.84 -23.53
CA LEU A 10 -14.78 -1.66 -22.67
C LEU A 10 -15.53 -1.99 -21.38
N TRP A 11 -16.59 -2.81 -21.46
CA TRP A 11 -17.32 -3.27 -20.29
C TRP A 11 -16.46 -4.12 -19.36
N HIS A 12 -15.66 -5.05 -19.92
CA HIS A 12 -14.72 -5.85 -19.15
C HIS A 12 -13.63 -5.01 -18.47
N LEU A 13 -13.05 -4.05 -19.21
CA LEU A 13 -12.09 -3.07 -18.69
C LEU A 13 -12.69 -2.24 -17.55
N HIS A 14 -13.92 -1.73 -17.70
CA HIS A 14 -14.62 -1.02 -16.64
C HIS A 14 -14.82 -1.90 -15.39
N GLY A 15 -15.16 -3.17 -15.56
CA GLY A 15 -15.25 -4.12 -14.45
C GLY A 15 -13.92 -4.28 -13.71
N GLN A 16 -12.81 -4.45 -14.46
CA GLN A 16 -11.47 -4.55 -13.88
C GLN A 16 -11.01 -3.25 -13.19
N CYS A 17 -11.29 -2.09 -13.77
CA CYS A 17 -10.99 -0.79 -13.16
C CYS A 17 -11.73 -0.64 -11.82
N ARG A 18 -13.02 -0.96 -11.79
CA ARG A 18 -13.82 -0.88 -10.56
C ARG A 18 -13.29 -1.82 -9.47
N GLU A 19 -12.92 -3.05 -9.84
CA GLU A 19 -12.30 -3.99 -8.88
C GLU A 19 -10.97 -3.46 -8.34
N GLN A 20 -10.15 -2.82 -9.18
CA GLN A 20 -8.90 -2.20 -8.73
C GLN A 20 -9.15 -1.00 -7.83
N GLU A 21 -10.11 -0.14 -8.15
CA GLU A 21 -10.53 0.99 -7.30
C GLU A 21 -10.96 0.50 -5.92
N GLU A 22 -11.81 -0.52 -5.85
CA GLU A 22 -12.27 -1.09 -4.57
C GLU A 22 -11.12 -1.73 -3.76
N ARG A 23 -10.14 -2.35 -4.43
CA ARG A 23 -8.93 -2.88 -3.77
C ARG A 23 -8.04 -1.74 -3.26
N ALA A 24 -7.83 -0.71 -4.07
CA ALA A 24 -7.05 0.46 -3.70
C ALA A 24 -7.69 1.21 -2.52
N GLN A 25 -9.00 1.45 -2.54
CA GLN A 25 -9.73 2.08 -1.44
C GLN A 25 -9.56 1.30 -0.12
N ARG A 26 -9.70 -0.03 -0.16
CA ARG A 26 -9.49 -0.87 1.03
C ARG A 26 -8.06 -0.81 1.55
N ALA A 27 -7.06 -0.83 0.65
CA ALA A 27 -5.66 -0.69 1.02
C ALA A 27 -5.39 0.68 1.67
N THR A 28 -5.88 1.77 1.08
CA THR A 28 -5.73 3.13 1.61
C THR A 28 -6.37 3.29 2.98
N LEU A 29 -7.59 2.77 3.19
CA LEU A 29 -8.24 2.79 4.50
C LEU A 29 -7.43 1.99 5.53
N GLY A 30 -6.91 0.83 5.14
CA GLY A 30 -6.03 0.02 5.98
C GLY A 30 -4.75 0.77 6.38
N TRP A 31 -4.11 1.45 5.43
CA TRP A 31 -2.92 2.25 5.65
C TRP A 31 -3.18 3.43 6.60
N LEU A 32 -4.24 4.21 6.36
CA LEU A 32 -4.66 5.30 7.24
C LEU A 32 -4.92 4.83 8.68
N HIS A 33 -5.56 3.67 8.83
CA HIS A 33 -5.79 3.07 10.15
C HIS A 33 -4.48 2.72 10.87
N GLN A 34 -3.49 2.16 10.17
CA GLN A 34 -2.17 1.87 10.78
C GLN A 34 -1.42 3.16 11.14
N CYS A 35 -1.46 4.19 10.29
CA CYS A 35 -0.86 5.48 10.57
C CYS A 35 -1.48 6.10 11.83
N HIS A 36 -2.81 6.13 11.91
CA HIS A 36 -3.52 6.63 13.09
C HIS A 36 -3.13 5.84 14.35
N ARG A 37 -3.12 4.50 14.29
CA ARG A 37 -2.72 3.65 15.41
C ARG A 37 -1.29 3.93 15.86
N LEU A 38 -0.36 4.12 14.93
CA LEU A 38 1.03 4.47 15.28
C LEU A 38 1.10 5.84 15.97
N THR A 39 0.32 6.82 15.51
CA THR A 39 0.21 8.12 16.18
C THR A 39 -0.31 7.98 17.61
N SER A 40 -1.40 7.23 17.82
CA SER A 40 -1.91 6.97 19.17
C SER A 40 -0.88 6.26 20.07
N LEU A 41 -0.05 5.36 19.51
CA LEU A 41 1.03 4.71 20.25
C LEU A 41 2.17 5.68 20.60
N LYS A 42 2.39 6.74 19.82
CA LYS A 42 3.36 7.81 20.13
C LYS A 42 2.90 8.70 21.28
N GLU A 43 1.60 8.93 21.39
CA GLU A 43 1.01 9.73 22.48
C GLU A 43 0.97 8.97 23.81
N CYS A 44 0.89 7.63 23.77
CA CYS A 44 0.92 6.81 24.98
C CYS A 44 2.33 6.77 25.60
N ALA A 45 2.48 7.28 26.82
CA ALA A 45 3.76 7.33 27.55
C ALA A 45 4.46 5.96 27.68
N ARG A 46 3.71 4.85 27.66
CA ARG A 46 4.26 3.49 27.79
C ARG A 46 4.87 2.95 26.49
N THR A 47 4.43 3.45 25.34
CA THR A 47 4.86 2.96 24.02
C THR A 47 5.58 4.02 23.19
N SER A 48 5.55 5.29 23.62
CA SER A 48 6.08 6.44 22.89
C SER A 48 7.53 6.26 22.47
N PHE A 49 8.38 5.79 23.39
CA PHE A 49 9.78 5.51 23.12
C PHE A 49 9.95 4.55 21.92
N PHE A 50 9.27 3.40 21.95
CA PHE A 50 9.36 2.41 20.87
C PHE A 50 8.74 2.94 19.57
N ALA A 51 7.60 3.63 19.65
CA ALA A 51 6.90 4.15 18.48
C ALA A 51 7.68 5.23 17.71
N GLN A 52 8.70 5.83 18.33
CA GLN A 52 9.62 6.77 17.70
C GLN A 52 10.83 6.10 17.04
N GLN A 53 11.20 4.88 17.46
CA GLN A 53 12.36 4.17 16.89
C GLN A 53 12.03 3.54 15.54
N SER A 54 13.07 3.26 14.75
CA SER A 54 12.93 2.54 13.49
C SER A 54 12.43 1.11 13.73
N LEU A 55 11.81 0.52 12.69
CA LEU A 55 11.35 -0.86 12.72
C LEU A 55 12.49 -1.82 13.09
N ASP A 56 13.64 -1.68 12.44
CA ASP A 56 14.80 -2.56 12.65
C ASP A 56 15.28 -2.57 14.11
N LEU A 57 15.37 -1.38 14.73
CA LEU A 57 15.75 -1.25 16.13
C LEU A 57 14.73 -1.91 17.08
N ASN A 58 13.44 -1.70 16.82
CA ASN A 58 12.38 -2.32 17.61
C ASN A 58 12.32 -3.84 17.44
N GLU A 59 12.66 -4.36 16.25
CA GLU A 59 12.73 -5.80 16.01
C GLU A 59 13.89 -6.45 16.77
N LEU A 60 15.07 -5.84 16.75
CA LEU A 60 16.22 -6.28 17.55
C LEU A 60 15.85 -6.27 19.04
N PHE A 61 15.29 -5.17 19.53
CA PHE A 61 14.88 -5.04 20.92
C PHE A 61 13.82 -6.09 21.32
N LEU A 62 12.88 -6.41 20.43
CA LEU A 62 11.84 -7.42 20.68
C LEU A 62 12.43 -8.82 20.93
N ASN A 63 13.55 -9.15 20.29
CA ASN A 63 14.25 -10.42 20.46
C ASN A 63 14.95 -10.51 21.82
N ASP A 64 15.44 -9.38 22.33
CA ASP A 64 16.23 -9.32 23.56
C ASP A 64 15.38 -9.13 24.83
N VAL A 65 14.14 -8.63 24.70
CA VAL A 65 13.26 -8.38 25.85
C VAL A 65 12.72 -9.67 26.47
N LYS A 66 13.13 -9.91 27.71
CA LYS A 66 12.61 -10.99 28.56
C LYS A 66 11.34 -10.61 29.34
N ASN A 67 11.15 -9.32 29.65
CA ASN A 67 9.98 -8.86 30.40
C ASN A 67 8.68 -8.97 29.58
N LYS A 68 7.70 -9.74 30.06
CA LYS A 68 6.45 -10.03 29.35
C LYS A 68 5.63 -8.77 29.00
N LEU A 69 5.56 -7.80 29.90
CA LEU A 69 4.77 -6.58 29.70
C LEU A 69 5.41 -5.65 28.68
N LEU A 70 6.74 -5.49 28.77
CA LEU A 70 7.51 -4.70 27.81
C LEU A 70 7.49 -5.35 26.43
N ARG A 71 7.65 -6.68 26.37
CA ARG A 71 7.59 -7.46 25.12
C ARG A 71 6.28 -7.27 24.39
N LYS A 72 5.15 -7.21 25.12
CA LYS A 72 3.83 -6.94 24.53
C LYS A 72 3.77 -5.55 23.89
N CYS A 73 4.29 -4.52 24.57
CA CYS A 73 4.34 -3.16 24.05
C CYS A 73 5.16 -3.05 22.77
N VAL A 74 6.38 -3.60 22.77
CA VAL A 74 7.27 -3.57 21.60
C VAL A 74 6.67 -4.38 20.45
N LYS A 75 6.10 -5.56 20.74
CA LYS A 75 5.47 -6.41 19.73
C LYS A 75 4.32 -5.68 19.01
N GLU A 76 3.55 -4.91 19.75
CA GLU A 76 2.45 -4.12 19.21
C GLU A 76 2.95 -3.02 18.27
N VAL A 77 3.97 -2.26 18.68
CA VAL A 77 4.61 -1.24 17.83
C VAL A 77 5.20 -1.85 16.56
N VAL A 78 5.99 -2.93 16.69
CA VAL A 78 6.58 -3.65 15.56
C VAL A 78 5.51 -4.15 14.58
N ARG A 79 4.39 -4.67 15.09
CA ARG A 79 3.28 -5.15 14.24
C ARG A 79 2.72 -4.03 13.37
N VAL A 80 2.52 -2.84 13.93
CA VAL A 80 1.99 -1.68 13.19
C VAL A 80 3.02 -1.18 12.18
N GLN A 81 4.29 -1.04 12.57
CA GLN A 81 5.37 -0.61 11.69
C GLN A 81 5.57 -1.56 10.50
N ARG A 82 5.52 -2.88 10.71
CA ARG A 82 5.55 -3.88 9.62
C ARG A 82 4.39 -3.72 8.65
N ALA A 83 3.19 -3.42 9.16
CA ALA A 83 2.03 -3.22 8.31
C ALA A 83 2.21 -1.97 7.44
N LEU A 84 2.74 -0.87 7.98
CA LEU A 84 3.05 0.34 7.23
C LEU A 84 4.07 0.09 6.11
N VAL A 85 5.17 -0.61 6.40
CA VAL A 85 6.20 -0.96 5.40
C VAL A 85 5.63 -1.82 4.26
N ARG A 86 4.69 -2.73 4.56
CA ARG A 86 4.02 -3.52 3.51
C ARG A 86 3.17 -2.65 2.59
N PHE A 87 2.37 -1.74 3.17
CA PHE A 87 1.51 -0.85 2.38
C PHE A 87 2.33 0.14 1.53
N GLU A 88 3.45 0.62 2.05
CA GLU A 88 4.38 1.47 1.29
C GLU A 88 4.89 0.74 0.05
N LYS A 89 5.39 -0.50 0.21
CA LYS A 89 5.84 -1.34 -0.92
C LYS A 89 4.74 -1.65 -1.93
N GLU A 90 3.51 -1.92 -1.46
CA GLU A 90 2.36 -2.17 -2.34
C GLU A 90 2.00 -0.92 -3.15
N THR A 91 2.08 0.25 -2.53
CA THR A 91 1.80 1.55 -3.16
C THR A 91 2.86 1.90 -4.20
N GLU A 92 4.14 1.75 -3.87
CA GLU A 92 5.25 1.93 -4.82
C GLU A 92 5.10 1.01 -6.03
N ALA A 93 4.79 -0.27 -5.80
CA ALA A 93 4.57 -1.23 -6.87
C ALA A 93 3.36 -0.88 -7.76
N ALA A 94 2.30 -0.31 -7.18
CA ALA A 94 1.14 0.17 -7.93
C ALA A 94 1.51 1.38 -8.81
N VAL A 95 2.24 2.35 -8.26
CA VAL A 95 2.72 3.52 -9.01
C VAL A 95 3.62 3.11 -10.17
N GLU A 96 4.52 2.15 -9.97
CA GLU A 96 5.38 1.66 -11.06
C GLU A 96 4.61 0.91 -12.15
N LYS A 97 3.53 0.21 -11.81
CA LYS A 97 2.63 -0.40 -12.80
C LYS A 97 1.88 0.67 -13.60
N GLU A 98 1.34 1.68 -12.93
CA GLU A 98 0.65 2.79 -13.58
C GLU A 98 1.56 3.52 -14.58
N LYS A 99 2.80 3.84 -14.18
CA LYS A 99 3.80 4.43 -15.08
C LYS A 99 4.06 3.58 -16.34
N LYS A 100 4.09 2.25 -16.22
CA LYS A 100 4.28 1.34 -17.36
C LYS A 100 3.09 1.39 -18.31
N PHE A 101 1.87 1.31 -17.79
CA PHE A 101 0.66 1.46 -18.60
C PHE A 101 0.62 2.81 -19.32
N ASP A 102 0.99 3.88 -18.62
CA ASP A 102 1.10 5.23 -19.19
C ASP A 102 2.11 5.32 -20.34
N ALA A 103 3.27 4.67 -20.17
CA ALA A 103 4.32 4.63 -21.19
C ALA A 103 3.90 3.84 -22.44
N GLU A 104 3.25 2.69 -22.24
CA GLU A 104 2.71 1.85 -23.32
C GLU A 104 1.65 2.62 -24.11
N TRP A 105 0.68 3.22 -23.42
CA TRP A 105 -0.36 4.05 -24.03
C TRP A 105 0.23 5.20 -24.86
N ARG A 106 1.21 5.94 -24.31
CA ARG A 106 1.88 7.03 -25.05
C ARG A 106 2.67 6.54 -26.27
N SER A 107 3.15 5.30 -26.25
CA SER A 107 3.84 4.67 -27.39
C SER A 107 2.85 4.30 -28.48
N GLU A 108 1.72 3.67 -28.12
CA GLU A 108 0.64 3.34 -29.06
C GLU A 108 0.04 4.58 -29.72
N MET A 109 -0.24 5.62 -28.94
CA MET A 109 -0.79 6.89 -29.46
C MET A 109 0.16 7.59 -30.45
N ARG A 110 1.48 7.44 -30.28
CA ARG A 110 2.48 7.96 -31.24
C ARG A 110 2.45 7.17 -32.55
N LYS A 111 2.47 5.84 -32.48
CA LYS A 111 2.38 4.97 -33.67
C LYS A 111 1.12 5.23 -34.48
N HIS A 112 -0.01 5.52 -33.81
CA HIS A 112 -1.27 5.84 -34.48
C HIS A 112 -1.30 7.24 -35.13
N ARG A 113 -0.47 8.18 -34.66
CA ARG A 113 -0.31 9.50 -35.29
C ARG A 113 0.66 9.50 -36.47
N GLU A 114 1.63 8.58 -36.49
CA GLU A 114 2.63 8.45 -37.56
C GLU A 114 2.19 7.51 -38.69
N GLY A 115 1.13 6.71 -38.47
CA GLY A 115 0.53 5.82 -39.47
C GLY A 115 -0.63 6.41 -40.27
N ASN A 116 -0.91 7.71 -40.12
CA ASN A 116 -1.84 8.53 -40.93
C ASN A 116 -1.04 9.67 -41.58
#